data_AF-A0AAW1U8N3-F1
#
_entry.id   AF-A0AAW1U8N3-F1
#
_cell.length_a   1.000
_cell.length_b   1.000
_cell.length_c   1.000
_cell.angle_alpha   90.00
_cell.angle_beta   90.00
_cell.angle_gamma   90.00
#
_symmetry.space_group_name_H-M   'P 1'
#
loop_
_entity.id
_entity.type
_entity.pdbx_description
1 polymer ?
#
loop_
_entity_poly.entity_id
_entity_poly.type
_entity_poly.pdbx_seq_one_letter_code
_entity_poly.pdbx_strand_id
1 'polypeptide(L)'
;MACTRCNIPSGRLKKLASCDGCRKKYCEGCSGLSMEEITYMQQDKRNLKYHCGDCLEFDTMRLLKTVTYDKDKIINMMDENIKKLNKDLPGDIERKNAKITSS
;
A
#
# COMPACT_ATOMS: atom_id res chain seq x y z
N MET A 1 -20.55 7.52 -24.27
CA MET A 1 -19.51 7.58 -23.21
C MET A 1 -18.41 6.59 -23.60
N ALA A 2 -17.12 6.92 -23.52
CA ALA A 2 -16.03 6.05 -24.02
C ALA A 2 -15.37 5.22 -22.91
N CYS A 3 -14.62 4.17 -23.29
CA CYS A 3 -13.70 3.51 -22.37
C CYS A 3 -12.60 4.49 -21.95
N THR A 4 -12.32 4.60 -20.66
CA THR A 4 -11.37 5.57 -20.10
C THR A 4 -9.93 5.29 -20.53
N ARG A 5 -9.57 4.02 -20.77
CA ARG A 5 -8.19 3.62 -21.06
C ARG A 5 -7.86 3.63 -22.56
N CYS A 6 -8.76 3.13 -23.40
CA CYS A 6 -8.54 3.06 -24.86
C CYS A 6 -9.31 4.11 -25.66
N ASN A 7 -10.12 4.96 -25.02
CA ASN A 7 -10.96 5.99 -25.65
C ASN A 7 -11.93 5.51 -26.73
N ILE A 8 -12.13 4.19 -26.87
CA ILE A 8 -13.10 3.65 -27.81
C ILE A 8 -14.53 4.01 -27.33
N PRO A 9 -15.38 4.59 -28.20
CA PRO A 9 -16.75 4.94 -27.84
C PRO A 9 -17.61 3.72 -27.50
N SER A 10 -18.51 3.84 -26.51
CA SER A 10 -19.46 2.76 -26.15
C SER A 10 -20.33 2.30 -27.31
N GLY A 11 -20.60 3.13 -28.32
CA GLY A 11 -21.38 2.70 -29.49
C GLY A 11 -20.73 1.56 -30.28
N ARG A 12 -19.42 1.35 -30.14
CA ARG A 12 -18.66 0.24 -30.75
C ARG A 12 -18.33 -0.89 -29.76
N LEU A 13 -18.72 -0.74 -28.49
CA LEU A 13 -18.39 -1.68 -27.41
C LEU A 13 -19.68 -2.17 -26.76
N LYS A 14 -19.86 -3.49 -26.67
CA LYS A 14 -21.12 -4.08 -26.17
C LYS A 14 -21.48 -3.56 -24.77
N LYS A 15 -20.54 -3.58 -23.82
CA LYS A 15 -20.73 -3.08 -22.44
C LYS A 15 -19.45 -2.49 -21.87
N LEU A 16 -19.63 -1.65 -20.85
CA LEU A 16 -18.55 -1.07 -20.05
C LEU A 16 -18.75 -1.42 -18.57
N ALA A 17 -17.68 -1.84 -17.91
CA ALA A 17 -17.58 -1.93 -16.46
C ALA A 17 -17.43 -0.52 -15.87
N SER A 18 -18.10 -0.22 -14.76
CA SER A 18 -17.96 1.05 -14.05
C SER A 18 -17.24 0.80 -12.74
N CYS A 19 -16.08 1.43 -12.53
CA CYS A 19 -15.32 1.30 -11.29
C CYS A 19 -16.06 1.98 -10.13
N ASP A 20 -16.24 1.29 -9.01
CA ASP A 20 -16.88 1.81 -7.80
C ASP A 20 -16.02 2.84 -7.07
N GLY A 21 -14.69 2.74 -7.18
CA GLY A 21 -13.75 3.69 -6.57
C GLY A 21 -13.71 5.05 -7.26
N CYS A 22 -13.51 5.07 -8.58
CA CYS A 22 -13.29 6.30 -9.34
C CYS A 22 -14.40 6.66 -10.34
N ARG A 23 -15.47 5.84 -10.44
CA ARG A 23 -16.61 6.02 -11.37
C ARG A 23 -16.26 6.08 -12.86
N LYS A 24 -15.00 5.80 -13.21
CA LYS A 24 -14.52 5.67 -14.59
C LYS A 24 -15.05 4.37 -15.20
N LYS A 25 -15.22 4.38 -16.53
CA LYS A 25 -15.75 3.25 -17.30
C LYS A 25 -14.66 2.56 -18.12
N TYR A 26 -14.67 1.24 -18.17
CA TYR A 26 -13.65 0.43 -18.83
C TYR A 26 -14.32 -0.65 -19.69
N CYS A 27 -13.78 -0.92 -20.88
CA CYS A 27 -14.24 -2.02 -21.73
C CYS A 27 -13.64 -3.35 -21.27
N GLU A 28 -14.19 -4.47 -21.74
CA GLU A 28 -13.70 -5.84 -21.48
C GLU A 28 -12.17 -5.95 -21.51
N GLY A 29 -11.54 -5.54 -22.62
CA GLY A 29 -10.09 -5.61 -22.80
C GLY A 29 -9.27 -4.63 -21.94
N CYS A 30 -9.90 -3.66 -21.28
CA CYS A 30 -9.24 -2.71 -20.38
C CYS A 30 -9.59 -2.92 -18.90
N SER A 31 -10.71 -3.58 -18.60
CA SER A 31 -11.15 -3.87 -17.24
C SER A 31 -10.56 -5.17 -16.69
N GLY A 32 -10.11 -6.07 -17.57
CA GLY A 32 -9.69 -7.43 -17.20
C GLY A 32 -10.87 -8.32 -16.80
N LEU A 33 -12.09 -7.92 -17.18
CA LEU A 33 -13.33 -8.67 -16.94
C LEU A 33 -13.85 -9.11 -18.29
N SER A 34 -14.37 -10.33 -18.38
CA SER A 34 -15.13 -10.83 -19.52
C SER A 34 -16.48 -10.12 -19.67
N MET A 35 -17.07 -10.21 -20.86
CA MET A 35 -18.41 -9.69 -21.09
C MET A 35 -19.51 -10.30 -20.19
N GLU A 36 -19.36 -11.56 -19.79
CA GLU A 36 -20.27 -12.25 -18.88
C GLU A 36 -20.20 -11.66 -17.48
N GLU A 37 -18.99 -11.45 -16.96
CA GLU A 37 -18.77 -10.81 -15.66
C GLU A 37 -19.30 -9.38 -15.64
N ILE A 38 -19.02 -8.58 -16.67
CA ILE A 38 -19.56 -7.21 -16.79
C ILE A 38 -21.09 -7.24 -16.78
N THR A 39 -21.70 -8.23 -17.44
CA THR A 39 -23.16 -8.39 -17.45
C THR A 39 -23.69 -8.77 -16.09
N TYR A 40 -23.06 -9.73 -15.44
CA TYR A 40 -23.45 -10.22 -14.12
C TYR A 40 -23.36 -9.11 -13.07
N MET A 41 -22.28 -8.34 -13.07
CA MET A 41 -22.10 -7.20 -12.16
C MET A 41 -23.13 -6.08 -12.38
N GLN A 42 -23.56 -5.86 -13.64
CA GLN A 42 -24.60 -4.89 -13.94
C GLN A 42 -26.00 -5.34 -13.49
N GLN A 43 -26.23 -6.65 -13.44
CA GLN A 43 -27.49 -7.25 -12.98
C GLN A 43 -27.54 -7.33 -11.45
N ASP A 44 -26.44 -7.69 -10.79
CA ASP A 44 -26.34 -7.78 -9.33
C ASP A 44 -25.47 -6.66 -8.73
N LYS A 45 -25.90 -5.40 -8.95
CA LYS A 45 -25.19 -4.21 -8.46
C LYS A 45 -25.05 -4.14 -6.93
N ARG A 46 -25.78 -4.94 -6.16
CA ARG A 46 -25.82 -4.84 -4.70
C ARG A 46 -24.70 -5.63 -4.02
N ASN A 47 -24.17 -6.67 -4.67
CA ASN A 47 -23.22 -7.58 -4.04
C ASN A 47 -21.81 -7.51 -4.63
N LEU A 48 -21.65 -7.09 -5.87
CA LEU A 48 -20.35 -7.10 -6.54
C LEU A 48 -19.85 -5.68 -6.81
N LYS A 49 -18.68 -5.37 -6.25
CA LYS A 49 -17.94 -4.13 -6.49
C LYS A 49 -16.77 -4.39 -7.43
N TYR A 50 -16.60 -3.54 -8.43
CA TYR A 50 -15.47 -3.55 -9.32
C TYR A 50 -14.55 -2.36 -9.02
N HIS A 51 -13.28 -2.65 -8.77
CA HIS A 51 -12.23 -1.64 -8.66
C HIS A 51 -11.27 -1.80 -9.84
N CYS A 52 -11.03 -0.72 -10.58
CA CYS A 52 -10.06 -0.73 -11.68
C CYS A 52 -8.62 -0.80 -11.17
N GLY A 53 -7.70 -1.20 -12.04
CA GLY A 53 -6.26 -1.30 -11.72
C GLY A 53 -5.69 -0.02 -11.12
N ASP A 54 -6.04 1.14 -11.66
CA ASP A 54 -5.55 2.44 -11.14
C ASP A 54 -5.97 2.68 -9.67
N CYS A 55 -7.17 2.25 -9.28
CA CYS A 55 -7.64 2.35 -7.90
C CYS A 55 -6.90 1.35 -6.99
N LEU A 56 -6.69 0.12 -7.46
CA LEU A 56 -5.99 -0.91 -6.71
C LEU A 56 -4.51 -0.56 -6.51
N GLU A 57 -3.88 0.04 -7.51
CA GLU A 57 -2.48 0.48 -7.47
C GLU A 57 -2.27 1.64 -6.49
N PHE A 58 -3.24 2.57 -6.41
CA PHE A 58 -3.19 3.64 -5.42
C PHE A 58 -3.27 3.11 -3.98
N ASP A 59 -4.13 2.14 -3.72
CA ASP A 59 -4.28 1.54 -2.38
C ASP A 59 -3.05 0.70 -1.98
N THR A 60 -2.48 -0.06 -2.91
CA THR A 60 -1.23 -0.81 -2.65
C THR A 60 -0.03 0.11 -2.44
N MET A 61 0.11 1.17 -3.22
CA MET A 61 1.13 2.20 -3.00
C MET A 61 0.97 2.91 -1.66
N ARG A 62 -0.28 3.16 -1.23
CA ARG A 62 -0.57 3.74 0.08
C ARG A 62 -0.18 2.79 1.21
N LEU A 63 -0.51 1.51 1.09
CA LEU A 63 -0.10 0.48 2.07
C LEU A 63 1.43 0.38 2.17
N LEU A 64 2.13 0.35 1.04
CA LEU A 64 3.61 0.31 1.01
C LEU A 64 4.24 1.54 1.67
N LYS A 65 3.67 2.74 1.47
CA LYS A 65 4.12 3.96 2.14
C LYS A 65 3.96 3.88 3.65
N THR A 66 2.83 3.37 4.16
CA THR A 66 2.63 3.19 5.60
C THR A 66 3.65 2.23 6.20
N VAL A 67 3.89 1.09 5.54
CA VAL A 67 4.88 0.09 6.00
C VAL A 67 6.29 0.68 6.03
N THR A 68 6.65 1.50 5.04
CA THR A 68 7.96 2.15 4.99
C THR A 68 8.10 3.19 6.10
N TYR A 69 7.07 4.00 6.35
CA TYR A 69 7.04 4.95 7.45
C TYR A 69 7.20 4.27 8.82
N ASP A 70 6.51 3.16 9.04
CA ASP A 70 6.60 2.40 10.29
C ASP A 70 7.98 1.78 10.47
N LYS A 71 8.60 1.28 9.39
CA LYS A 71 9.97 0.76 9.40
C LYS A 71 10.98 1.84 9.82
N ASP A 72 10.93 3.02 9.21
CA ASP A 72 11.85 4.10 9.53
C ASP A 72 11.67 4.59 10.97
N LYS A 73 10.42 4.62 11.46
CA LYS A 73 10.13 4.94 12.87
C LYS A 73 10.73 3.91 13.82
N ILE A 74 10.62 2.61 13.52
CA ILE A 74 11.21 1.54 14.35
C ILE A 74 12.74 1.65 14.36
N ILE A 75 13.37 1.86 13.20
CA ILE A 75 14.83 2.03 13.11
C ILE A 75 15.29 3.22 13.95
N ASN A 76 14.61 4.37 13.83
CA ASN A 76 14.92 5.55 14.62
C ASN A 76 14.76 5.31 16.13
N MET A 77 13.71 4.60 16.55
CA MET A 77 13.53 4.22 17.95
C MET A 77 14.64 3.28 18.46
N MET A 78 15.09 2.33 17.64
CA MET A 78 16.21 1.44 18.00
C MET A 78 17.53 2.22 18.11
N ASP A 79 17.81 3.12 17.17
CA ASP A 79 19.02 3.98 17.20
C ASP A 79 19.04 4.91 18.40
N GLU A 80 17.90 5.51 18.77
CA GLU A 80 17.80 6.32 20.00
C GLU A 80 18.05 5.49 21.26
N ASN A 81 17.54 4.25 21.32
CA ASN A 81 17.77 3.36 22.45
C ASN A 81 19.22 2.89 22.53
N ILE A 82 19.88 2.58 21.41
CA ILE A 82 21.31 2.25 21.38
C ILE A 82 22.15 3.45 21.86
N LYS A 83 21.82 4.68 21.43
CA LYS A 83 22.51 5.89 21.89
C LYS A 83 22.33 6.11 23.40
N LYS A 84 21.15 5.85 23.95
CA LYS A 84 20.91 5.91 25.41
C LYS A 84 21.74 4.86 26.14
N LEU A 85 21.66 3.60 25.73
CA LEU A 85 22.48 2.51 26.28
C LEU A 85 23.98 2.83 26.27
N ASN A 86 24.52 3.34 25.15
CA ASN A 86 25.93 3.70 25.06
C ASN A 86 26.31 4.89 25.95
N LYS A 87 25.38 5.81 26.23
CA LYS A 87 25.58 6.93 27.16
C LYS A 87 25.46 6.51 28.63
N ASP A 88 24.69 5.47 28.92
CA ASP A 88 24.56 4.88 30.26
C ASP A 88 25.69 3.87 30.55
N LEU A 89 26.46 3.48 29.54
CA LEU A 89 27.61 2.57 29.63
C LEU A 89 28.99 3.15 30.01
N PRO A 90 29.21 4.42 30.44
CA PRO A 90 30.45 4.78 31.08
C PRO A 90 30.33 4.56 32.60
N GLY A 91 30.78 3.40 33.07
CA GLY A 91 31.00 3.20 34.51
C GLY A 91 31.46 1.83 34.98
N ASP A 92 31.12 0.72 34.30
CA ASP A 92 31.41 -0.62 34.86
C ASP A 92 32.82 -1.14 34.53
N ILE A 93 33.49 -0.59 33.51
CA ILE A 93 34.88 -0.95 33.18
C ILE A 93 35.87 -0.15 34.04
N GLU A 94 35.66 1.17 34.22
CA GLU A 94 36.52 2.00 35.07
C GLU A 94 36.40 1.65 36.56
N ARG A 95 35.20 1.34 37.07
CA ARG A 95 35.01 0.92 38.47
C ARG A 95 35.65 -0.44 38.79
N LYS A 96 35.78 -1.34 37.81
CA LYS A 96 36.48 -2.62 38.00
C LYS A 96 38.00 -2.45 38.01
N ASN A 97 38.54 -1.56 37.18
CA ASN A 97 40.00 -1.31 37.12
C ASN A 97 40.52 -0.50 38.32
N ALA A 98 39.70 0.40 38.89
CA ALA A 98 40.05 1.14 40.11
C ALA A 98 40.16 0.24 41.36
N LYS A 99 39.53 -0.95 41.36
CA LYS A 99 39.56 -1.89 42.49
C LYS A 99 40.76 -2.86 42.44
N ILE A 100 41.40 -3.00 41.28
CA ILE A 100 42.55 -3.90 41.06
C ILE A 100 43.89 -3.20 41.34
N THR A 101 43.95 -1.87 41.21
CA THR A 101 45.19 -1.09 41.35
C THR A 101 45.47 -0.60 42.78
N SER A 102 44.57 -0.86 43.73
CA SER A 102 44.73 -0.51 45.14
C SER A 102 44.96 -1.72 46.06
N SER A 103 45.66 -2.75 45.57
CA SER A 103 46.13 -3.91 46.35
C SER A 103 47.61 -4.14 46.16
#